data_AF-A0AAE3FWY7-F1
#
_entry.id   AF-A0AAE3FWY7-F1
#
_cell.length_a   1.000
_cell.length_b   1.000
_cell.length_c   1.000
_cell.angle_alpha   90.00
_cell.angle_beta   90.00
_cell.angle_gamma   90.00
#
_symmetry.space_group_name_H-M   'P 1'
#
loop_
_entity.id
_entity.type
_entity.pdbx_description
1 polymer ?
#
loop_
_entity_poly.entity_id
_entity_poly.type
_entity_poly.pdbx_seq_one_letter_code
_entity_poly.pdbx_strand_id
1 'polypeptide(L)' 'MVPLGFGTPLGFELLILISLIVLIVPFVLAYWVYNDAQTRGNDNAALWALVVGALTFLTFFGGILALVVYIWDRD' A
#
# COMPACT_ATOMS: atom_id res chain seq x y z
N MET A 1 22.70 -11.88 35.47
CA MET A 1 22.67 -10.88 34.38
C MET A 1 22.35 -11.60 33.09
N VAL A 2 21.06 -11.62 32.74
CA VAL A 2 20.58 -12.19 31.47
C VAL A 2 21.15 -11.30 30.37
N PRO A 3 21.92 -11.83 29.42
CA PRO A 3 22.38 -11.00 28.32
C PRO A 3 21.15 -10.67 27.46
N LEU A 4 20.67 -9.43 27.53
CA LEU A 4 19.76 -8.83 26.54
C LEU A 4 20.55 -8.41 25.30
N GLY A 5 21.51 -9.26 24.93
CA GLY A 5 22.63 -8.98 24.07
C GLY A 5 22.52 -9.67 22.71
N PHE A 6 22.08 -8.95 21.68
CA PHE A 6 22.89 -8.89 20.46
C PHE A 6 23.22 -10.23 19.75
N GLY A 7 22.20 -11.06 19.48
CA GLY A 7 22.27 -12.24 18.62
C GLY A 7 21.35 -12.17 17.39
N THR A 8 20.97 -10.97 16.96
CA THR A 8 19.85 -10.71 16.05
C THR A 8 20.16 -10.95 14.56
N PRO A 9 19.49 -11.89 13.87
CA PRO A 9 19.56 -12.06 12.41
C PRO A 9 18.75 -10.98 11.65
N LEU A 10 18.90 -9.71 12.04
CA LEU A 10 18.08 -8.58 11.54
C LEU A 10 17.96 -8.53 10.02
N GLY A 11 18.97 -8.98 9.27
CA GLY A 11 18.96 -8.95 7.80
C GLY A 11 17.80 -9.73 7.16
N PHE A 12 17.59 -11.00 7.54
CA PHE A 12 16.57 -11.84 6.90
C PHE A 12 15.16 -11.52 7.41
N GLU A 13 15.01 -11.27 8.71
CA GLU A 13 13.71 -10.94 9.32
C GLU A 13 13.20 -9.58 8.82
N LEU A 14 14.08 -8.56 8.72
CA LEU A 14 13.71 -7.27 8.15
C LEU A 14 13.36 -7.38 6.66
N LEU A 15 14.12 -8.18 5.90
CA LEU A 15 13.84 -8.39 4.48
C LEU A 15 12.46 -9.01 4.27
N ILE A 16 12.10 -10.02 5.07
CA ILE A 16 10.77 -10.64 5.04
C ILE A 16 9.70 -9.60 5.40
N LEU A 17 9.91 -8.84 6.48
CA LEU A 17 8.95 -7.82 6.92
C LEU A 17 8.72 -6.75 5.83
N ILE A 18 9.79 -6.22 5.23
CA ILE A 18 9.70 -5.23 4.16
C ILE A 18 9.01 -5.82 2.93
N SER A 19 9.34 -7.06 2.57
CA SER A 19 8.71 -7.75 1.43
C SER A 19 7.21 -7.94 1.65
N LEU A 20 6.79 -8.29 2.86
CA LEU A 20 5.38 -8.38 3.22
C LEU A 20 4.68 -7.03 3.16
N ILE A 21 5.32 -5.95 3.61
CA ILE A 21 4.77 -4.59 3.51
C ILE A 21 4.56 -4.22 2.04
N VAL A 22 5.59 -4.39 1.21
CA VAL A 22 5.52 -4.09 -0.24
C VAL A 22 4.45 -4.94 -0.94
N LEU A 23 4.24 -6.18 -0.49
CA LEU A 23 3.21 -7.04 -1.04
C LEU A 23 1.81 -6.64 -0.57
N ILE A 24 1.60 -6.39 0.72
CA ILE A 24 0.27 -6.21 1.32
C ILE A 24 -0.28 -4.80 1.10
N VAL A 25 0.56 -3.76 1.26
CA VAL A 25 0.12 -2.36 1.20
C VAL A 25 -0.61 -2.02 -0.09
N PRO A 26 -0.15 -2.42 -1.30
CA PRO A 26 -0.87 -2.18 -2.55
C PRO A 26 -2.30 -2.73 -2.57
N PHE A 27 -2.53 -3.94 -2.04
CA PHE A 27 -3.87 -4.53 -2.01
C PHE A 27 -4.76 -3.85 -0.98
N VAL A 28 -4.21 -3.46 0.18
CA VAL A 28 -4.95 -2.70 1.19
C VAL A 28 -5.39 -1.35 0.63
N LEU A 29 -4.49 -0.64 -0.06
CA LEU A 29 -4.83 0.63 -0.70
C LEU A 29 -5.84 0.45 -1.83
N ALA A 30 -5.66 -0.54 -2.70
CA ALA A 30 -6.62 -0.83 -3.77
C ALA A 30 -8.02 -1.12 -3.22
N TYR A 31 -8.10 -1.97 -2.19
CA TYR A 31 -9.36 -2.29 -1.52
C TYR A 31 -10.00 -1.05 -0.90
N TRP A 32 -9.23 -0.23 -0.20
CA TRP A 32 -9.76 0.99 0.42
C TRP A 32 -10.27 1.99 -0.62
N VAL A 33 -9.48 2.27 -1.66
CA VAL A 33 -9.86 3.16 -2.76
C VAL A 33 -11.11 2.66 -3.48
N TYR A 34 -11.19 1.35 -3.75
CA TYR A 34 -12.38 0.77 -4.39
C TYR A 34 -13.65 1.01 -3.57
N ASN A 35 -13.61 0.72 -2.26
CA ASN A 35 -14.79 0.86 -1.42
C ASN A 35 -15.16 2.32 -1.21
N ASP A 36 -14.20 3.21 -1.00
CA ASP A 36 -14.44 4.65 -0.88
C ASP A 36 -15.02 5.24 -2.18
N ALA A 37 -14.52 4.82 -3.35
CA ALA A 37 -15.04 5.27 -4.63
C ALA A 37 -16.46 4.72 -4.91
N GLN A 38 -16.71 3.45 -4.56
CA GLN A 38 -18.04 2.85 -4.71
C GLN A 38 -19.09 3.49 -3.81
N THR A 39 -18.77 3.78 -2.54
CA THR A 39 -19.73 4.43 -1.63
C THR A 39 -20.10 5.84 -2.07
N ARG A 40 -19.23 6.48 -2.86
CA ARG A 40 -19.45 7.80 -3.47
C ARG A 40 -20.14 7.73 -4.84
N GLY A 41 -20.43 6.54 -5.36
CA GLY A 41 -21.06 6.38 -6.67
C GLY A 41 -20.15 6.71 -7.85
N ASN A 42 -18.83 6.59 -7.70
CA ASN A 42 -17.89 6.84 -8.78
C ASN A 42 -17.86 5.65 -9.75
N ASP A 43 -18.27 5.88 -11.01
CA ASP A 43 -18.30 4.86 -12.08
C ASP A 43 -16.92 4.24 -12.37
N ASN A 44 -15.85 4.95 -12.05
CA ASN A 44 -14.46 4.54 -12.29
C ASN A 44 -13.80 3.91 -11.04
N ALA A 45 -14.57 3.47 -10.03
CA ALA A 45 -14.03 2.91 -8.78
C ALA A 45 -12.98 1.79 -8.99
N ALA A 46 -13.24 0.87 -9.93
CA ALA A 46 -12.31 -0.21 -10.25
C ALA A 46 -11.00 0.30 -10.88
N LEU A 47 -11.08 1.34 -11.72
CA LEU A 47 -9.90 1.96 -12.36
C LEU A 47 -9.05 2.69 -11.32
N TRP A 48 -9.68 3.44 -10.41
CA TRP A 48 -8.99 4.11 -9.32
C TRP A 48 -8.25 3.13 -8.41
N ALA A 49 -8.94 2.05 -8.01
CA ALA A 49 -8.34 0.99 -7.21
C ALA A 49 -7.14 0.33 -7.91
N LEU A 50 -7.28 0.05 -9.21
CA LEU A 50 -6.23 -0.56 -10.02
C LEU A 50 -5.03 0.37 -10.18
N VAL A 51 -5.24 1.64 -10.50
CA VAL A 51 -4.16 2.62 -10.68
C VAL A 51 -3.40 2.84 -9.37
N VAL A 52 -4.10 3.09 -8.26
CA VAL A 52 -3.46 3.29 -6.95
C VAL A 52 -2.73 2.02 -6.50
N GLY A 53 -3.38 0.85 -6.58
CA GLY A 53 -2.78 -0.42 -6.18
C GLY A 53 -1.56 -0.78 -7.05
N ALA A 54 -1.71 -0.80 -8.37
CA ALA A 54 -0.65 -1.20 -9.29
C ALA A 54 0.55 -0.26 -9.22
N LEU A 55 0.33 1.06 -9.18
CA LEU A 55 1.44 2.00 -9.08
C LEU A 55 2.14 1.94 -7.71
N THR A 56 1.41 1.63 -6.63
CA THR A 56 2.03 1.39 -5.31
C THR A 56 2.92 0.16 -5.36
N PHE A 57 2.47 -0.94 -5.98
CA PHE A 57 3.27 -2.17 -6.08
C PHE A 57 4.50 -2.00 -6.97
N LEU A 58 4.34 -1.36 -8.14
CA LEU A 58 5.41 -1.28 -9.15
C LEU A 58 6.45 -0.19 -8.84
N THR A 59 6.02 0.92 -8.25
CA THR A 59 6.87 2.12 -8.13
C THR A 59 6.90 2.73 -6.75
N PHE A 60 5.97 2.34 -5.87
CA PHE A 60 5.70 2.96 -4.57
C PHE A 60 5.31 4.46 -4.67
N PHE A 61 6.23 5.30 -5.13
CA PHE A 61 6.04 6.74 -5.32
C PHE A 61 4.90 7.09 -6.29
N GLY A 62 4.80 6.39 -7.42
CA GLY A 62 3.68 6.58 -8.35
C GLY A 62 2.34 6.23 -7.71
N GLY A 63 2.31 5.24 -6.82
CA GLY A 63 1.13 4.87 -6.04
C GLY A 63 0.71 5.95 -5.05
N ILE A 64 1.67 6.55 -4.35
CA ILE A 64 1.43 7.69 -3.45
C ILE A 64 0.88 8.88 -4.25
N LEU A 65 1.48 9.21 -5.39
CA LEU A 65 0.99 10.29 -6.25
C LEU A 65 -0.44 10.01 -6.73
N ALA A 66 -0.72 8.81 -7.22
CA ALA A 66 -2.06 8.41 -7.64
C ALA A 66 -3.08 8.48 -6.48
N LEU A 67 -2.68 8.07 -5.27
CA LEU A 67 -3.53 8.16 -4.08
C LEU A 67 -3.83 9.61 -3.71
N VAL A 68 -2.85 10.50 -3.77
CA VAL A 68 -3.04 11.94 -3.53
C VAL A 68 -4.02 12.53 -4.56
N VAL A 69 -3.85 12.20 -5.84
CA VAL A 69 -4.77 12.64 -6.90
C VAL A 69 -6.18 12.10 -6.66
N TYR A 70 -6.33 10.81 -6.34
CA TYR A 70 -7.62 10.22 -5.99
C TYR A 70 -8.27 10.96 -4.81
N ILE A 71 -7.52 11.24 -3.75
CA ILE A 71 -8.05 11.95 -2.57
C ILE A 71 -8.50 13.38 -2.92
N TRP A 72 -7.88 14.00 -3.92
CA TRP A 72 -8.28 15.33 -4.40
C TRP A 72 -9.48 15.28 -5.34
N ASP A 73 -9.63 14.22 -6.14
CA ASP A 73 -10.72 14.05 -7.12
C ASP A 73 -12.01 13.47 -6.51
N ARG A 74 -11.93 12.77 -5.37
CA ARG A 74 -13.05 11.98 -4.80
C ARG A 74 -14.17 12.79 -4.11
N ASP A 75 -14.11 14.11 -4.12
CA ASP A 75 -15.17 14.99 -3.58
C ASP A 75 -16.25 15.25 -4.64
#